data_AF-A0A6G0T286-F1
#
_entry.id   AF-A0A6G0T286-F1
#
_cell.length_a   1.000
_cell.length_b   1.000
_cell.length_c   1.000
_cell.angle_alpha   90.00
_cell.angle_beta   90.00
_cell.angle_gamma   90.00
#
_symmetry.space_group_name_H-M   'P 1'
#
loop_
_entity.id
_entity.type
_entity.pdbx_description
1 polymer ?
#
loop_
_entity_poly.entity_id
_entity_poly.type
_entity_poly.pdbx_seq_one_letter_code
_entity_poly.pdbx_strand_id
1 'polypeptide(L)'
;MSIVDNHPEHLNDNALVEYLDDTKSEVSSIRENQIDVATIKDPDMKKFVNKINHLQCLFTWNVKTKNKNLILHIQNKYGEYNLNISSSEFTLERFIGNLIIFHELFHHGEPELAQIKILEIGKWLEELDKGSDEFYLSIKPGVQHIMKATFIHMLFAMNLTGECKWLLDDIVLLPIMHSKSRASIHAIHAAVLIEYGNPSYLKKAFETAKKACGLDPTTSHWFYIHSLALTAQRQFLLPYKSVPAKNEINAINQANILFNGINVLFKYHEIVLFRKTTVRSFYKNKNIKSFIKIINIIKYVNLSGFIIYIFFYTYKITFHV
;
A
#
# COMPACT_ATOMS: atom_id res chain seq x y z
N MET A 1 -49.96 1.81 28.03
CA MET A 1 -48.79 0.92 27.98
C MET A 1 -47.62 1.71 27.43
N SER A 2 -46.71 2.15 28.30
CA SER A 2 -45.48 2.84 27.92
C SER A 2 -44.41 1.81 27.56
N ILE A 3 -43.89 1.87 26.34
CA ILE A 3 -42.68 1.13 25.99
C ILE A 3 -41.51 2.03 26.37
N VAL A 4 -40.80 1.61 27.41
CA VAL A 4 -39.58 2.22 27.91
C VAL A 4 -38.45 1.79 26.97
N ASP A 5 -37.93 2.75 26.19
CA ASP A 5 -36.67 2.59 25.44
C ASP A 5 -35.50 2.61 26.43
N ASN A 6 -35.08 1.44 26.88
CA ASN A 6 -33.82 1.26 27.61
C ASN A 6 -32.67 1.14 26.60
N HIS A 7 -32.14 2.28 26.16
CA HIS A 7 -30.77 2.35 25.64
C HIS A 7 -29.81 2.49 26.83
N PRO A 8 -28.81 1.60 26.99
CA PRO A 8 -27.74 1.88 27.93
C PRO A 8 -26.83 2.94 27.30
N GLU A 9 -26.96 4.17 27.80
CA GLU A 9 -25.92 5.18 27.73
C GLU A 9 -24.71 4.74 28.56
N HIS A 10 -23.53 5.19 28.13
CA HIS A 10 -22.22 5.05 28.78
C HIS A 10 -21.55 3.67 28.76
N LEU A 11 -20.89 3.38 27.62
CA LEU A 11 -19.62 2.65 27.64
C LEU A 11 -18.50 3.57 27.16
N ASN A 12 -17.51 3.68 28.02
CA ASN A 12 -16.27 4.44 27.88
C ASN A 12 -15.49 3.95 26.64
N ASP A 13 -15.49 4.72 25.56
CA ASP A 13 -14.88 4.39 24.25
C ASP A 13 -13.33 4.24 24.27
N ASN A 14 -12.70 4.39 25.44
CA ASN A 14 -11.25 4.26 25.61
C ASN A 14 -10.78 2.90 26.16
N ALA A 15 -11.69 1.94 26.43
CA ALA A 15 -11.33 0.69 27.12
C ALA A 15 -11.44 -0.61 26.29
N LEU A 16 -11.89 -0.57 25.03
CA LEU A 16 -12.03 -1.79 24.19
C LEU A 16 -10.98 -1.87 23.07
N VAL A 17 -9.73 -1.55 23.42
CA VAL A 17 -8.53 -2.02 22.73
C VAL A 17 -7.79 -2.97 23.69
N GLU A 18 -8.54 -3.84 24.37
CA GLU A 18 -7.94 -5.00 25.03
C GLU A 18 -7.70 -6.07 23.99
N TYR A 19 -6.41 -6.37 23.82
CA TYR A 19 -5.83 -7.60 23.31
C TYR A 19 -6.85 -8.72 23.02
N LEU A 20 -7.22 -8.88 21.74
CA LEU A 20 -7.55 -10.21 21.24
C LEU A 20 -6.24 -10.95 21.02
N ASP A 21 -5.72 -11.46 22.14
CA ASP A 21 -4.76 -12.55 22.18
C ASP A 21 -5.53 -13.87 21.99
N ASP A 22 -5.78 -14.22 20.73
CA ASP A 22 -6.15 -15.58 20.36
C ASP A 22 -4.88 -16.35 20.01
N THR A 23 -4.09 -16.65 21.03
CA THR A 23 -3.10 -17.72 20.96
C THR A 23 -3.84 -19.06 20.97
N LYS A 24 -4.28 -19.52 19.79
CA LYS A 24 -4.48 -20.94 19.47
C LYS A 24 -4.40 -21.17 17.97
N SER A 25 -3.17 -21.48 17.55
CA SER A 25 -2.80 -22.41 16.48
C SER A 25 -3.94 -22.98 15.63
N GLU A 26 -4.07 -22.48 14.42
CA GLU A 26 -4.31 -23.33 13.25
C GLU A 26 -3.13 -23.18 12.30
N VAL A 27 -2.21 -24.15 12.40
CA VAL A 27 -1.25 -24.46 11.37
C VAL A 27 -2.04 -24.96 10.15
N SER A 28 -2.27 -24.10 9.16
CA SER A 28 -2.66 -24.55 7.83
C SER A 28 -2.08 -23.65 6.73
N SER A 29 -1.27 -24.29 5.87
CA SER A 29 -0.80 -23.92 4.51
C SER A 29 0.01 -22.62 4.27
N ILE A 30 0.91 -22.23 5.18
CA ILE A 30 1.79 -21.03 5.02
C ILE A 30 3.01 -21.24 4.08
N ARG A 31 3.18 -22.39 3.41
CA ARG A 31 4.49 -22.81 2.85
C ARG A 31 4.65 -22.82 1.32
N GLU A 32 3.77 -22.20 0.54
CA GLU A 32 3.80 -22.38 -0.92
C GLU A 32 4.74 -21.45 -1.71
N ASN A 33 5.23 -20.35 -1.13
CA ASN A 33 6.04 -19.36 -1.88
C ASN A 33 7.51 -19.25 -1.39
N GLN A 34 7.88 -19.95 -0.32
CA GLN A 34 9.28 -20.07 0.09
C GLN A 34 9.88 -21.31 -0.56
N ILE A 35 11.01 -21.15 -1.25
CA ILE A 35 11.73 -22.27 -1.85
C ILE A 35 12.18 -23.18 -0.71
N ASP A 36 11.76 -24.45 -0.71
CA ASP A 36 12.02 -25.37 0.41
C ASP A 36 13.51 -25.71 0.49
N VAL A 37 14.18 -25.10 1.45
CA VAL A 37 15.62 -25.25 1.70
C VAL A 37 15.95 -26.63 2.27
N ALA A 38 14.96 -27.33 2.86
CA ALA A 38 15.18 -28.60 3.54
C ALA A 38 15.47 -29.77 2.59
N THR A 39 15.06 -29.66 1.32
CA THR A 39 15.23 -30.70 0.29
C THR A 39 16.54 -30.56 -0.50
N ILE A 40 17.25 -29.44 -0.35
CA ILE A 40 18.49 -29.15 -1.08
C ILE A 40 19.69 -29.78 -0.35
N LYS A 41 20.31 -30.78 -0.99
CA LYS A 41 21.49 -31.49 -0.44
C LYS A 41 22.79 -30.71 -0.61
N ASP A 42 22.91 -29.91 -1.67
CA ASP A 42 24.09 -29.11 -1.94
C ASP A 42 24.16 -27.89 -0.99
N PRO A 43 25.20 -27.78 -0.13
CA PRO A 43 25.38 -26.65 0.78
C PRO A 43 25.45 -25.28 0.10
N ASP A 44 26.02 -25.19 -1.09
CA ASP A 44 26.19 -23.92 -1.81
C ASP A 44 24.86 -23.46 -2.39
N MET A 45 24.10 -24.37 -3.01
CA MET A 45 22.73 -24.09 -3.44
C MET A 45 21.82 -23.79 -2.25
N LYS A 46 22.01 -24.45 -1.10
CA LYS A 46 21.26 -24.15 0.13
C LYS A 46 21.53 -22.72 0.61
N LYS A 47 22.79 -22.29 0.62
CA LYS A 47 23.19 -20.92 0.97
C LYS A 47 22.63 -19.91 -0.02
N PHE A 48 22.65 -20.24 -1.31
CA PHE A 48 22.12 -19.41 -2.38
C PHE A 48 20.61 -19.18 -2.24
N VAL A 49 19.83 -20.25 -2.09
CA VAL A 49 18.38 -20.18 -1.88
C VAL A 49 18.02 -19.46 -0.59
N ASN A 50 18.79 -19.69 0.49
CA ASN A 50 18.61 -18.93 1.72
C ASN A 50 18.75 -17.42 1.49
N LYS A 51 19.76 -16.97 0.75
CA LYS A 51 19.89 -15.53 0.43
C LYS A 51 18.66 -15.00 -0.30
N ILE A 52 18.17 -15.71 -1.31
CA ILE A 52 16.97 -15.35 -2.09
C ILE A 52 15.74 -15.22 -1.19
N ASN A 53 15.51 -16.20 -0.30
CA ASN A 53 14.37 -16.21 0.63
C ASN A 53 14.40 -15.07 1.66
N HIS A 54 15.55 -14.44 1.92
CA HIS A 54 15.67 -13.30 2.85
C HIS A 54 15.45 -11.93 2.19
N LEU A 55 15.39 -11.86 0.86
CA LEU A 55 15.12 -10.62 0.13
C LEU A 55 13.70 -10.11 0.42
N GLN A 56 13.48 -8.80 0.33
CA GLN A 56 12.16 -8.19 0.56
C GLN A 56 11.53 -7.80 -0.77
N CYS A 57 10.58 -8.62 -1.24
CA CYS A 57 9.88 -8.43 -2.51
C CYS A 57 8.51 -9.13 -2.51
N LEU A 58 7.75 -8.99 -3.61
CA LEU A 58 6.39 -9.55 -3.70
C LEU A 58 6.36 -11.07 -3.46
N PHE A 59 7.37 -11.79 -3.96
CA PHE A 59 7.48 -13.24 -3.78
C PHE A 59 7.64 -13.64 -2.30
N THR A 60 8.49 -12.94 -1.52
CA THR A 60 8.71 -13.24 -0.10
C THR A 60 7.66 -12.63 0.83
N TRP A 61 6.85 -11.70 0.33
CA TRP A 61 5.69 -11.17 1.07
C TRP A 61 4.51 -12.14 1.06
N ASN A 62 4.56 -13.19 0.23
CA ASN A 62 3.57 -14.25 0.11
C ASN A 62 2.17 -13.71 -0.20
N VAL A 63 2.10 -12.72 -1.09
CA VAL A 63 0.83 -12.15 -1.54
C VAL A 63 0.19 -13.09 -2.56
N LYS A 64 -1.10 -13.38 -2.35
CA LYS A 64 -1.91 -14.18 -3.25
C LYS A 64 -3.22 -13.45 -3.48
N THR A 65 -3.59 -13.27 -4.75
CA THR A 65 -4.86 -12.65 -5.09
C THR A 65 -6.00 -13.65 -4.88
N LYS A 66 -7.14 -13.17 -4.34
CA LYS A 66 -8.44 -13.86 -4.50
C LYS A 66 -9.22 -13.31 -5.69
N ASN A 67 -8.80 -12.17 -6.23
CA ASN A 67 -9.42 -11.49 -7.35
C ASN A 67 -8.76 -11.96 -8.65
N LYS A 68 -9.50 -12.72 -9.47
CA LYS A 68 -9.04 -13.20 -10.77
C LYS A 68 -8.65 -12.07 -11.75
N ASN A 69 -9.10 -10.84 -11.50
CA ASN A 69 -8.89 -9.69 -12.37
C ASN A 69 -8.11 -8.55 -11.67
N LEU A 70 -7.13 -8.88 -10.81
CA LEU A 70 -6.37 -7.85 -10.08
C LEU A 70 -5.63 -6.89 -11.02
N ILE A 71 -5.07 -7.37 -12.14
CA ILE A 71 -4.43 -6.52 -13.16
C ILE A 71 -5.39 -5.42 -13.65
N LEU A 72 -6.61 -5.81 -14.07
CA LEU A 72 -7.63 -4.87 -14.53
C LEU A 72 -8.07 -3.90 -13.42
N HIS A 73 -8.17 -4.38 -12.18
CA HIS A 73 -8.47 -3.52 -11.04
C HIS A 73 -7.40 -2.43 -10.84
N ILE A 74 -6.12 -2.81 -10.88
CA ILE A 74 -4.98 -1.90 -10.77
C ILE A 74 -4.95 -0.91 -11.93
N GLN A 75 -5.19 -1.37 -13.16
CA GLN A 75 -5.29 -0.53 -14.36
C GLN A 75 -6.43 0.50 -14.25
N ASN A 76 -7.62 0.08 -13.82
CA ASN A 76 -8.77 0.97 -13.66
C ASN A 76 -8.58 1.99 -12.53
N LYS A 77 -7.92 1.58 -11.44
CA LYS A 77 -7.68 2.41 -10.26
C LYS A 77 -6.63 3.49 -10.51
N TYR A 78 -5.49 3.12 -11.10
CA TYR A 78 -4.38 4.05 -11.32
C TYR A 78 -4.48 4.78 -12.65
N GLY A 79 -5.10 4.15 -13.66
CA GLY A 79 -5.22 4.70 -15.01
C GLY A 79 -3.88 4.73 -15.73
N GLU A 80 -3.92 5.08 -17.02
CA GLU A 80 -2.74 5.13 -17.89
C GLU A 80 -1.69 6.11 -17.37
N TYR A 81 -2.11 7.28 -16.88
CA TYR A 81 -1.20 8.32 -16.40
C TYR A 81 -0.31 7.84 -15.24
N ASN A 82 -0.91 7.23 -14.21
CA ASN A 82 -0.14 6.76 -13.07
C ASN A 82 0.59 5.45 -13.37
N LEU A 83 0.25 4.72 -14.45
CA LEU A 83 0.98 3.51 -14.83
C LEU A 83 2.05 3.75 -15.91
N ASN A 84 2.11 4.94 -16.50
CA ASN A 84 3.05 5.29 -17.56
C ASN A 84 4.49 5.45 -17.04
N ILE A 85 5.31 4.42 -17.27
CA ILE A 85 6.75 4.36 -16.91
C ILE A 85 7.68 5.04 -17.93
N SER A 86 7.13 5.79 -18.88
CA SER A 86 7.91 6.75 -19.69
C SER A 86 7.97 8.15 -19.05
N SER A 87 7.36 8.33 -17.87
CA SER A 87 7.38 9.60 -17.14
C SER A 87 8.71 9.81 -16.44
N SER A 88 9.24 11.04 -16.49
CA SER A 88 10.47 11.44 -15.79
C SER A 88 10.30 11.65 -14.28
N GLU A 89 9.08 11.52 -13.75
CA GLU A 89 8.78 11.74 -12.34
C GLU A 89 8.49 10.41 -11.63
N PHE A 90 8.99 10.26 -10.41
CA PHE A 90 8.66 9.09 -9.61
C PHE A 90 7.36 9.31 -8.83
N THR A 91 6.47 8.33 -8.89
CA THR A 91 5.37 8.24 -7.94
C THR A 91 5.28 6.82 -7.38
N LEU A 92 4.85 6.71 -6.12
CA LEU A 92 4.68 5.41 -5.47
C LEU A 92 3.60 4.59 -6.19
N GLU A 93 2.51 5.23 -6.60
CA GLU A 93 1.42 4.64 -7.36
C GLU A 93 1.94 3.98 -8.66
N ARG A 94 2.83 4.67 -9.38
CA ARG A 94 3.43 4.17 -10.62
C ARG A 94 4.31 2.97 -10.39
N PHE A 95 5.19 3.04 -9.39
CA PHE A 95 6.06 1.94 -9.06
C PHE A 95 5.26 0.71 -8.57
N ILE A 96 4.36 0.91 -7.61
CA ILE A 96 3.57 -0.17 -6.99
C ILE A 96 2.62 -0.81 -8.00
N GLY A 97 1.89 -0.01 -8.77
CA GLY A 97 0.94 -0.51 -9.76
C GLY A 97 1.62 -1.38 -10.82
N ASN A 98 2.73 -0.92 -11.38
CA ASN A 98 3.49 -1.71 -12.36
C ASN A 98 4.11 -2.97 -11.75
N LEU A 99 4.57 -2.91 -10.50
CA LEU A 99 5.14 -4.05 -9.79
C LEU A 99 4.09 -5.14 -9.48
N ILE A 100 2.85 -4.74 -9.13
CA ILE A 100 1.75 -5.68 -8.96
C ILE A 100 1.36 -6.30 -10.30
N ILE A 101 1.23 -5.50 -11.36
CA ILE A 101 0.92 -6.01 -12.71
C ILE A 101 1.96 -7.05 -13.13
N PHE A 102 3.25 -6.74 -12.97
CA PHE A 102 4.33 -7.68 -13.19
C PHE A 102 4.11 -9.03 -12.48
N HIS A 103 3.85 -8.99 -11.17
CA HIS A 103 3.74 -10.18 -10.35
C HIS A 103 2.53 -11.03 -10.75
N GLU A 104 1.40 -10.38 -11.05
CA GLU A 104 0.20 -11.05 -11.50
C GLU A 104 0.36 -11.66 -12.89
N LEU A 105 1.05 -11.00 -13.84
CA LEU A 105 1.38 -11.60 -15.15
C LEU A 105 2.17 -12.90 -14.98
N PHE A 106 3.19 -12.89 -14.11
CA PHE A 106 3.99 -14.08 -13.84
C PHE A 106 3.15 -15.22 -13.25
N HIS A 107 2.32 -14.92 -12.24
CA HIS A 107 1.46 -15.92 -11.60
C HIS A 107 0.29 -16.40 -12.47
N HIS A 108 -0.09 -15.65 -13.50
CA HIS A 108 -1.06 -16.07 -14.51
C HIS A 108 -0.44 -16.90 -15.63
N GLY A 109 0.86 -17.23 -15.56
CA GLY A 109 1.54 -18.04 -16.56
C GLY A 109 1.94 -17.27 -17.81
N GLU A 110 2.15 -15.95 -17.69
CA GLU A 110 2.65 -15.08 -18.76
C GLU A 110 4.07 -14.57 -18.43
N PRO A 111 5.07 -15.47 -18.29
CA PRO A 111 6.40 -15.10 -17.82
C PRO A 111 7.15 -14.18 -18.78
N GLU A 112 6.92 -14.26 -20.10
CA GLU A 112 7.54 -13.36 -21.07
C GLU A 112 7.03 -11.93 -20.91
N LEU A 113 5.71 -11.76 -20.70
CA LEU A 113 5.11 -10.45 -20.45
C LEU A 113 5.54 -9.88 -19.10
N ALA A 114 5.63 -10.73 -18.08
CA ALA A 114 6.21 -10.34 -16.80
C ALA A 114 7.67 -9.89 -16.96
N GLN A 115 8.49 -10.64 -17.68
CA GLN A 115 9.89 -10.28 -17.91
C GLN A 115 10.02 -8.93 -18.64
N ILE A 116 9.23 -8.70 -19.69
CA ILE A 116 9.18 -7.40 -20.36
C ILE A 116 8.85 -6.32 -19.33
N LYS A 117 7.80 -6.53 -18.52
CA LYS A 117 7.32 -5.53 -17.57
C LYS A 117 8.36 -5.15 -16.52
N ILE A 118 9.07 -6.11 -15.92
CA ILE A 118 10.09 -5.82 -14.90
C ILE A 118 11.33 -5.14 -15.50
N LEU A 119 11.69 -5.46 -16.75
CA LEU A 119 12.76 -4.79 -17.46
C LEU A 119 12.41 -3.34 -17.81
N GLU A 120 11.16 -3.07 -18.20
CA GLU A 120 10.69 -1.69 -18.41
C GLU A 120 10.73 -0.88 -17.11
N ILE A 121 10.30 -1.47 -15.98
CA ILE A 121 10.42 -0.84 -14.66
C ILE A 121 11.89 -0.55 -14.35
N GLY A 122 12.79 -1.51 -14.59
CA GLY A 122 14.23 -1.35 -14.38
C GLY A 122 14.82 -0.19 -15.17
N LYS A 123 14.54 -0.14 -16.48
CA LYS A 123 14.99 0.96 -17.36
C LYS A 123 14.47 2.32 -16.89
N TRP A 124 13.20 2.40 -16.51
CA TRP A 124 12.62 3.63 -15.97
C TRP A 124 13.34 4.11 -14.70
N LEU A 125 13.68 3.20 -13.78
CA LEU A 125 14.45 3.54 -12.58
C LEU A 125 15.88 4.00 -12.92
N GLU A 126 16.53 3.42 -13.94
CA GLU A 126 17.84 3.87 -14.42
C GLU A 126 17.81 5.27 -15.07
N GLU A 127 16.69 5.64 -15.68
CA GLU A 127 16.47 7.00 -16.19
C GLU A 127 16.26 7.98 -15.03
N LEU A 128 15.47 7.62 -14.02
CA LEU A 128 15.27 8.41 -12.80
C LEU A 128 16.58 8.60 -12.00
N ASP A 129 17.49 7.63 -12.04
CA ASP A 129 18.80 7.72 -11.40
C ASP A 129 19.66 8.88 -11.94
N LYS A 130 19.38 9.35 -13.17
CA LYS A 130 20.05 10.48 -13.82
C LYS A 130 19.30 11.80 -13.59
N GLY A 131 18.10 11.74 -13.02
CA GLY A 131 17.25 12.89 -12.75
C GLY A 131 17.59 13.60 -11.44
N SER A 132 16.72 14.52 -11.05
CA SER A 132 16.86 15.34 -9.84
C SER A 132 15.67 15.17 -8.87
N ASP A 133 14.90 14.09 -9.00
CA ASP A 133 13.78 13.79 -8.10
C ASP A 133 14.32 13.45 -6.70
N GLU A 134 14.33 14.44 -5.82
CA GLU A 134 14.88 14.32 -4.46
C GLU A 134 14.19 13.22 -3.66
N PHE A 135 12.87 13.08 -3.82
CA PHE A 135 12.11 12.06 -3.10
C PHE A 135 12.57 10.67 -3.53
N TYR A 136 12.58 10.38 -4.83
CA TYR A 136 13.07 9.11 -5.37
C TYR A 136 14.51 8.84 -4.96
N LEU A 137 15.43 9.78 -5.20
CA LEU A 137 16.86 9.60 -4.90
C LEU A 137 17.09 9.28 -3.42
N SER A 138 16.29 9.86 -2.52
CA SER A 138 16.37 9.58 -1.08
C SER A 138 15.92 8.17 -0.68
N ILE A 139 15.09 7.51 -1.48
CA ILE A 139 14.58 6.14 -1.23
C ILE A 139 15.09 5.08 -2.22
N LYS A 140 15.89 5.51 -3.21
CA LYS A 140 16.37 4.71 -4.36
C LYS A 140 16.87 3.32 -3.98
N PRO A 141 17.77 3.13 -3.00
CA PRO A 141 18.25 1.79 -2.65
C PRO A 141 17.13 0.82 -2.26
N GLY A 142 16.07 1.31 -1.61
CA GLY A 142 14.93 0.48 -1.20
C GLY A 142 14.02 0.12 -2.39
N VAL A 143 13.78 1.06 -3.29
CA VAL A 143 13.00 0.85 -4.53
C VAL A 143 13.71 -0.15 -5.45
N GLN A 144 15.01 0.07 -5.68
CA GLN A 144 15.83 -0.81 -6.50
C GLN A 144 15.98 -2.20 -5.88
N HIS A 145 16.08 -2.31 -4.55
CA HIS A 145 16.06 -3.61 -3.88
C HIS A 145 14.78 -4.38 -4.18
N ILE A 146 13.61 -3.76 -4.03
CA ILE A 146 12.33 -4.45 -4.27
C ILE A 146 12.26 -4.92 -5.72
N MET A 147 12.62 -4.07 -6.70
CA MET A 147 12.61 -4.43 -8.11
C MET A 147 13.57 -5.59 -8.40
N LYS A 148 14.86 -5.46 -8.02
CA LYS A 148 15.88 -6.48 -8.25
C LYS A 148 15.55 -7.79 -7.54
N ALA A 149 15.11 -7.73 -6.29
CA ALA A 149 14.70 -8.91 -5.53
C ALA A 149 13.50 -9.62 -6.16
N THR A 150 12.55 -8.85 -6.70
CA THR A 150 11.41 -9.41 -7.44
C THR A 150 11.91 -10.12 -8.71
N PHE A 151 12.81 -9.50 -9.46
CA PHE A 151 13.36 -10.09 -10.68
C PHE A 151 14.21 -11.34 -10.40
N ILE A 152 15.05 -11.32 -9.36
CA ILE A 152 15.84 -12.47 -8.88
C ILE A 152 14.95 -13.68 -8.63
N HIS A 153 13.82 -13.49 -7.95
CA HIS A 153 12.86 -14.58 -7.67
C HIS A 153 12.24 -15.14 -8.95
N MET A 154 11.87 -14.28 -9.91
CA MET A 154 11.36 -14.72 -11.20
C MET A 154 12.40 -15.54 -11.98
N LEU A 155 13.63 -15.03 -12.10
CA LEU A 155 14.74 -15.73 -12.78
C LEU A 155 15.02 -17.09 -12.12
N PHE A 156 15.01 -17.13 -10.79
CA PHE A 156 15.17 -18.37 -10.05
C PHE A 156 14.05 -19.37 -10.35
N ALA A 157 12.78 -18.92 -10.35
CA ALA A 157 11.63 -19.74 -10.69
C ALA A 157 11.65 -20.25 -12.15
N MET A 158 12.32 -19.53 -13.04
CA MET A 158 12.56 -19.91 -14.44
C MET A 158 13.82 -20.77 -14.64
N ASN A 159 14.50 -21.20 -13.56
CA ASN A 159 15.78 -21.93 -13.59
C ASN A 159 16.97 -21.17 -14.23
N LEU A 160 16.90 -19.84 -14.32
CA LEU A 160 17.97 -18.97 -14.83
C LEU A 160 18.97 -18.60 -13.72
N THR A 161 19.67 -19.62 -13.22
CA THR A 161 20.50 -19.51 -12.00
C THR A 161 21.76 -18.65 -12.18
N GLY A 162 22.32 -18.58 -13.39
CA GLY A 162 23.51 -17.77 -13.70
C GLY A 162 23.22 -16.27 -13.58
N GLU A 163 22.17 -15.82 -14.24
CA GLU A 163 21.67 -14.44 -14.21
C GLU A 163 21.21 -14.05 -12.80
N CYS A 164 20.55 -14.99 -12.11
CA CYS A 164 20.12 -14.83 -10.72
C CYS A 164 21.32 -14.56 -9.79
N LYS A 165 22.43 -15.29 -9.96
CA LYS A 165 23.65 -15.10 -9.15
C LYS A 165 24.28 -13.73 -9.36
N TRP A 166 24.38 -13.28 -10.60
CA TRP A 166 24.95 -11.96 -10.92
C TRP A 166 24.14 -10.84 -10.27
N LEU A 167 22.80 -10.87 -10.37
CA LEU A 167 21.92 -9.89 -9.74
C LEU A 167 21.95 -9.95 -8.20
N LEU A 168 22.09 -11.15 -7.64
CA LEU A 168 22.15 -11.33 -6.19
C LEU A 168 23.45 -10.77 -5.58
N ASP A 169 24.54 -10.75 -6.34
CA ASP A 169 25.80 -10.14 -5.90
C ASP A 169 25.77 -8.60 -6.00
N ASP A 170 24.93 -8.04 -6.88
CA ASP A 170 24.76 -6.59 -7.09
C ASP A 170 23.68 -5.95 -6.18
N ILE A 171 22.79 -6.74 -5.56
CA ILE A 171 21.70 -6.19 -4.74
C ILE A 171 22.18 -5.67 -3.38
N VAL A 172 21.78 -4.43 -3.04
CA VAL A 172 22.00 -3.88 -1.69
C VAL A 172 21.12 -4.64 -0.69
N LEU A 173 21.70 -5.15 0.39
CA LEU A 173 20.96 -5.92 1.40
C LEU A 173 20.24 -5.02 2.42
N LEU A 174 19.07 -5.47 2.89
CA LEU A 174 18.26 -4.73 3.86
C LEU A 174 19.04 -4.26 5.11
N PRO A 175 19.90 -5.06 5.77
CA PRO A 175 20.55 -4.65 7.02
C PRO A 175 21.53 -3.48 6.87
N ILE A 176 22.11 -3.29 5.69
CA ILE A 176 23.10 -2.24 5.43
C ILE A 176 22.49 -0.96 4.85
N MET A 177 21.19 -0.96 4.52
CA MET A 177 20.50 0.21 3.98
C MET A 177 20.26 1.29 5.04
N HIS A 178 20.33 2.55 4.60
CA HIS A 178 19.89 3.69 5.40
C HIS A 178 18.42 3.56 5.82
N SER A 179 18.07 4.16 6.96
CA SER A 179 16.74 4.05 7.57
C SER A 179 15.62 4.47 6.62
N LYS A 180 15.79 5.55 5.85
CA LYS A 180 14.82 6.04 4.86
C LYS A 180 14.57 5.02 3.74
N SER A 181 15.60 4.36 3.22
CA SER A 181 15.45 3.29 2.21
C SER A 181 14.82 2.01 2.82
N ARG A 182 15.10 1.70 4.08
CA ARG A 182 14.40 0.59 4.77
C ARG A 182 12.92 0.93 5.03
N ALA A 183 12.63 2.18 5.35
CA ALA A 183 11.27 2.68 5.51
C ALA A 183 10.47 2.54 4.20
N SER A 184 11.09 2.85 3.05
CA SER A 184 10.41 2.69 1.76
C SER A 184 10.06 1.24 1.45
N ILE A 185 10.92 0.28 1.77
CA ILE A 185 10.61 -1.15 1.61
C ILE A 185 9.37 -1.52 2.43
N HIS A 186 9.32 -1.08 3.69
CA HIS A 186 8.17 -1.35 4.57
C HIS A 186 6.88 -0.65 4.08
N ALA A 187 6.97 0.59 3.63
CA ALA A 187 5.82 1.31 3.13
C ALA A 187 5.28 0.72 1.82
N ILE A 188 6.14 0.34 0.89
CA ILE A 188 5.75 -0.31 -0.37
C ILE A 188 5.12 -1.67 -0.08
N HIS A 189 5.70 -2.46 0.82
CA HIS A 189 5.09 -3.72 1.27
C HIS A 189 3.68 -3.50 1.86
N ALA A 190 3.51 -2.49 2.72
CA ALA A 190 2.20 -2.14 3.25
C ALA A 190 1.20 -1.75 2.16
N ALA A 191 1.62 -0.92 1.20
CA ALA A 191 0.78 -0.49 0.09
C ALA A 191 0.37 -1.67 -0.80
N VAL A 192 1.28 -2.57 -1.14
CA VAL A 192 0.97 -3.82 -1.87
C VAL A 192 -0.06 -4.65 -1.10
N LEU A 193 0.12 -4.86 0.20
CA LEU A 193 -0.84 -5.61 1.01
C LEU A 193 -2.25 -4.98 1.03
N ILE A 194 -2.34 -3.65 0.98
CA ILE A 194 -3.62 -2.93 0.86
C ILE A 194 -4.30 -3.25 -0.48
N GLU A 195 -3.54 -3.24 -1.59
CA GLU A 195 -4.09 -3.54 -2.92
C GLU A 195 -4.62 -4.98 -3.04
N TYR A 196 -3.93 -5.95 -2.43
CA TYR A 196 -4.40 -7.34 -2.40
C TYR A 196 -5.64 -7.54 -1.51
N GLY A 197 -5.92 -6.63 -0.56
CA GLY A 197 -7.21 -6.50 0.12
C GLY A 197 -7.66 -7.69 1.00
N ASN A 198 -6.78 -8.66 1.30
CA ASN A 198 -7.13 -9.80 2.15
C ASN A 198 -7.13 -9.39 3.64
N PRO A 199 -8.14 -9.75 4.44
CA PRO A 199 -8.17 -9.46 5.89
C PRO A 199 -6.87 -9.73 6.65
N SER A 200 -6.19 -10.86 6.38
CA SER A 200 -4.91 -11.19 7.03
C SER A 200 -3.78 -10.24 6.60
N TYR A 201 -3.81 -9.75 5.36
CA TYR A 201 -2.86 -8.78 4.82
C TYR A 201 -3.07 -7.38 5.41
N LEU A 202 -4.31 -6.97 5.68
CA LEU A 202 -4.59 -5.63 6.19
C LEU A 202 -4.04 -5.39 7.60
N LYS A 203 -4.09 -6.39 8.48
CA LYS A 203 -3.43 -6.32 9.80
C LYS A 203 -1.91 -6.16 9.64
N LYS A 204 -1.30 -6.93 8.73
CA LYS A 204 0.14 -6.83 8.42
C LYS A 204 0.50 -5.51 7.75
N ALA A 205 -0.35 -4.96 6.90
CA ALA A 205 -0.15 -3.67 6.23
C ALA A 205 -0.05 -2.54 7.25
N PHE A 206 -0.93 -2.53 8.26
CA PHE A 206 -0.88 -1.58 9.37
C PHE A 206 0.47 -1.63 10.11
N GLU A 207 0.89 -2.81 10.58
CA GLU A 207 2.15 -2.94 11.32
C GLU A 207 3.37 -2.55 10.47
N THR A 208 3.33 -2.90 9.18
CA THR A 208 4.43 -2.61 8.26
C THR A 208 4.50 -1.10 7.94
N ALA A 209 3.36 -0.44 7.73
CA ALA A 209 3.32 1.02 7.52
C ALA A 209 3.74 1.78 8.79
N LYS A 210 3.33 1.32 9.97
CA LYS A 210 3.77 1.88 11.25
C LYS A 210 5.29 1.77 11.42
N LYS A 211 5.87 0.63 11.03
CA LYS A 211 7.33 0.44 11.04
C LYS A 211 8.04 1.41 10.09
N ALA A 212 7.49 1.68 8.91
CA ALA A 212 8.04 2.69 8.00
C ALA A 212 8.08 4.07 8.65
N CYS A 213 6.98 4.50 9.29
CA CYS A 213 6.92 5.77 10.02
C CYS A 213 7.94 5.83 11.17
N GLY A 214 8.19 4.72 11.86
CA GLY A 214 9.18 4.65 12.93
C GLY A 214 10.64 4.70 12.46
N LEU A 215 10.92 4.16 11.27
CA LEU A 215 12.26 4.20 10.67
C LEU A 215 12.60 5.56 10.08
N ASP A 216 11.60 6.26 9.53
CA ASP A 216 11.75 7.59 8.97
C ASP A 216 10.52 8.45 9.30
N PRO A 217 10.57 9.21 10.40
CA PRO A 217 9.43 10.01 10.84
C PRO A 217 9.28 11.34 10.08
N THR A 218 10.14 11.60 9.08
CA THR A 218 10.17 12.89 8.36
C THR A 218 9.48 12.84 7.01
N THR A 219 9.32 11.65 6.43
CA THR A 219 8.70 11.48 5.11
C THR A 219 7.18 11.37 5.22
N SER A 220 6.48 12.35 4.68
CA SER A 220 5.02 12.45 4.68
C SER A 220 4.30 11.24 4.05
N HIS A 221 4.86 10.66 2.97
CA HIS A 221 4.30 9.51 2.27
C HIS A 221 4.10 8.27 3.17
N TRP A 222 4.95 8.06 4.18
CA TRP A 222 4.81 6.93 5.11
C TRP A 222 3.57 7.06 5.98
N PHE A 223 3.29 8.28 6.45
CA PHE A 223 2.08 8.57 7.23
C PHE A 223 0.81 8.50 6.39
N TYR A 224 0.89 8.89 5.10
CA TYR A 224 -0.21 8.71 4.16
C TYR A 224 -0.55 7.22 3.98
N ILE A 225 0.45 6.38 3.67
CA ILE A 225 0.26 4.92 3.55
C ILE A 225 -0.25 4.30 4.86
N HIS A 226 0.24 4.78 6.01
CA HIS A 226 -0.25 4.33 7.31
C HIS A 226 -1.73 4.68 7.53
N SER A 227 -2.16 5.88 7.12
CA SER A 227 -3.58 6.26 7.16
C SER A 227 -4.42 5.41 6.21
N LEU A 228 -3.92 5.09 5.02
CA LEU A 228 -4.58 4.16 4.09
C LEU A 228 -4.71 2.76 4.70
N ALA A 229 -3.66 2.23 5.34
CA ALA A 229 -3.69 0.91 5.97
C ALA A 229 -4.75 0.83 7.08
N LEU A 230 -4.79 1.84 7.96
CA LEU A 230 -5.81 1.94 9.02
C LEU A 230 -7.22 2.05 8.42
N THR A 231 -7.38 2.83 7.36
CA THR A 231 -8.65 3.00 6.67
C THR A 231 -9.13 1.69 6.04
N ALA A 232 -8.25 0.96 5.35
CA ALA A 232 -8.56 -0.33 4.76
C ALA A 232 -8.92 -1.35 5.83
N GLN A 233 -8.12 -1.44 6.92
CA GLN A 233 -8.41 -2.31 8.05
C GLN A 233 -9.81 -2.06 8.63
N ARG A 234 -10.18 -0.79 8.85
CA ARG A 234 -11.52 -0.44 9.33
C ARG A 234 -12.61 -0.83 8.35
N GLN A 235 -12.46 -0.50 7.06
CA GLN A 235 -13.49 -0.77 6.06
C GLN A 235 -13.75 -2.25 5.85
N PHE A 236 -12.71 -3.08 5.94
CA PHE A 236 -12.83 -4.52 5.74
C PHE A 236 -13.13 -5.30 7.02
N LEU A 237 -12.44 -5.04 8.13
CA LEU A 237 -12.60 -5.82 9.36
C LEU A 237 -13.78 -5.33 10.22
N LEU A 238 -14.14 -4.05 10.09
CA LEU A 238 -15.17 -3.41 10.90
C LEU A 238 -16.15 -2.63 9.99
N PRO A 239 -16.84 -3.28 9.03
CA PRO A 239 -17.68 -2.59 8.05
C PRO A 239 -18.82 -1.78 8.70
N TYR A 240 -19.26 -2.17 9.89
CA TYR A 240 -20.23 -1.42 10.71
C TYR A 240 -19.64 -0.13 11.32
N LYS A 241 -18.31 -0.02 11.40
CA LYS A 241 -17.59 1.16 11.91
C LYS A 241 -17.31 2.13 10.77
N SER A 242 -18.34 2.91 10.44
CA SER A 242 -18.26 3.95 9.40
C SER A 242 -17.34 5.12 9.75
N VAL A 243 -17.03 5.33 11.04
CA VAL A 243 -16.28 6.49 11.54
C VAL A 243 -14.78 6.19 11.61
N PRO A 244 -13.93 7.04 11.01
CA PRO A 244 -12.49 6.98 11.19
C PRO A 244 -12.09 7.03 12.66
N ALA A 245 -11.16 6.18 13.07
CA ALA A 245 -10.56 6.26 14.39
C ALA A 245 -9.59 7.46 14.50
N LYS A 246 -9.30 7.92 15.72
CA LYS A 246 -8.43 9.08 15.98
C LYS A 246 -7.03 8.90 15.37
N ASN A 247 -6.50 7.69 15.38
CA ASN A 247 -5.22 7.35 14.75
C ASN A 247 -5.25 7.49 13.21
N GLU A 248 -6.35 7.13 12.53
CA GLU A 248 -6.52 7.36 11.07
C GLU A 248 -6.38 8.85 10.73
N ILE A 249 -7.09 9.69 11.50
CA ILE A 249 -7.11 11.15 11.34
C ILE A 249 -5.74 11.75 11.67
N ASN A 250 -5.12 11.32 12.78
CA ASN A 250 -3.80 11.80 13.16
C ASN A 250 -2.73 11.44 12.12
N ALA A 251 -2.80 10.25 11.52
CA ALA A 251 -1.85 9.83 10.50
C ALA A 251 -1.97 10.70 9.23
N ILE A 252 -3.18 10.98 8.73
CA ILE A 252 -3.32 11.86 7.55
C ILE A 252 -2.95 13.31 7.85
N ASN A 253 -3.24 13.80 9.07
CA ASN A 253 -2.83 15.14 9.49
C ASN A 253 -1.30 15.24 9.54
N GLN A 254 -0.62 14.23 10.07
CA GLN A 254 0.85 14.20 10.09
C GLN A 254 1.44 14.18 8.67
N ALA A 255 0.85 13.43 7.75
CA ALA A 255 1.25 13.44 6.34
C ALA A 255 1.13 14.85 5.73
N ASN A 256 0.03 15.54 5.98
CA ASN A 256 -0.19 16.92 5.53
C ASN A 256 0.78 17.94 6.16
N ILE A 257 1.10 17.80 7.45
CA ILE A 257 2.03 18.71 8.15
C ILE A 257 3.45 18.56 7.59
N LEU A 258 3.87 17.33 7.30
CA LEU A 258 5.22 17.04 6.79
C LEU A 258 5.38 17.35 5.30
N PHE A 259 4.30 17.41 4.53
CA PHE A 259 4.37 17.69 3.11
C PHE A 259 4.48 19.20 2.87
N ASN A 260 5.56 19.64 2.22
CA ASN A 260 5.74 21.04 1.85
C ASN A 260 4.86 21.40 0.65
N GLY A 261 3.61 21.80 0.92
CA GLY A 261 2.63 22.20 -0.10
C GLY A 261 1.31 21.44 0.01
N ILE A 262 0.59 21.32 -1.11
CA ILE A 262 -0.67 20.57 -1.17
C ILE A 262 -0.46 19.31 -2.00
N ASN A 263 -0.50 18.15 -1.34
CA ASN A 263 -0.61 16.88 -2.02
C ASN A 263 -2.10 16.54 -2.23
N VAL A 264 -2.53 16.45 -3.50
CA VAL A 264 -3.93 16.23 -3.87
C VAL A 264 -4.47 14.90 -3.31
N LEU A 265 -3.66 13.85 -3.31
CA LEU A 265 -4.05 12.54 -2.80
C LEU A 265 -4.25 12.57 -1.28
N PHE A 266 -3.35 13.25 -0.56
CA PHE A 266 -3.47 13.39 0.90
C PHE A 266 -4.72 14.19 1.25
N LYS A 267 -4.98 15.28 0.53
CA LYS A 267 -6.18 16.10 0.72
C LYS A 267 -7.46 15.36 0.39
N TYR A 268 -7.48 14.60 -0.69
CA TYR A 268 -8.63 13.79 -1.04
C TYR A 268 -8.93 12.75 0.07
N HIS A 269 -7.91 12.04 0.55
CA HIS A 269 -8.06 11.07 1.63
C HIS A 269 -8.54 11.72 2.94
N GLU A 270 -7.97 12.86 3.30
CA GLU A 270 -8.40 13.69 4.42
C GLU A 270 -9.91 14.03 4.32
N ILE A 271 -10.36 14.52 3.15
CA ILE A 271 -11.77 14.84 2.90
C ILE A 271 -12.67 13.61 3.04
N VAL A 272 -12.25 12.45 2.51
CA VAL A 272 -13.00 11.19 2.62
C VAL A 272 -13.18 10.79 4.08
N LEU A 273 -12.14 10.92 4.91
CA LEU A 273 -12.22 10.65 6.35
C LEU A 273 -13.16 11.66 7.03
N PHE A 274 -13.00 12.97 6.77
CA PHE A 274 -13.84 14.00 7.38
C PHE A 274 -15.32 13.88 7.01
N ARG A 275 -15.64 13.56 5.75
CA ARG A 275 -17.01 13.31 5.29
C ARG A 275 -17.68 12.22 6.13
N LYS A 276 -16.97 11.11 6.39
CA LYS A 276 -17.50 9.98 7.19
C LYS A 276 -17.80 10.37 8.64
N THR A 277 -16.93 11.16 9.27
CA THR A 277 -17.20 11.74 10.61
C THR A 277 -18.40 12.70 10.60
N THR A 278 -18.48 13.59 9.60
CA THR A 278 -19.46 14.67 9.58
C THR A 278 -20.87 14.15 9.28
N VAL A 279 -21.01 13.24 8.31
CA VAL A 279 -22.30 12.60 7.99
C VAL A 279 -22.88 11.93 9.24
N ARG A 280 -22.08 11.18 10.01
CA ARG A 280 -22.57 10.58 11.27
C ARG A 280 -22.90 11.63 12.33
N SER A 281 -22.10 12.68 12.45
CA SER A 281 -22.40 13.77 13.39
C SER A 281 -23.72 14.45 13.08
N PHE A 282 -24.09 14.57 11.79
CA PHE A 282 -25.37 15.09 11.34
C PHE A 282 -26.54 14.14 11.64
N TYR A 283 -26.35 12.82 11.45
CA TYR A 283 -27.37 11.84 11.83
C TYR A 283 -27.58 11.74 13.35
N LYS A 284 -26.50 11.90 14.14
CA LYS A 284 -26.57 11.87 15.61
C LYS A 284 -27.08 13.18 16.21
N ASN A 285 -26.67 14.31 15.66
CA ASN A 285 -27.08 15.64 16.06
C ASN A 285 -27.76 16.28 14.83
N LYS A 286 -29.09 16.39 14.85
CA LYS A 286 -29.89 17.19 13.89
C LYS A 286 -29.57 18.69 14.01
N ASN A 287 -28.30 19.06 13.89
CA ASN A 287 -27.78 20.36 14.32
C ASN A 287 -27.09 21.06 13.14
N ILE A 288 -27.75 22.11 12.67
CA ILE A 288 -27.47 22.88 11.45
C ILE A 288 -26.05 23.48 11.41
N LYS A 289 -25.36 23.61 12.55
CA LYS A 289 -23.98 24.11 12.60
C LYS A 289 -22.96 23.22 11.88
N SER A 290 -23.19 21.89 11.83
CA SER A 290 -22.32 20.98 11.06
C SER A 290 -22.44 21.21 9.55
N PHE A 291 -23.61 21.63 9.08
CA PHE A 291 -23.90 21.96 7.68
C PHE A 291 -23.14 23.19 7.19
N ILE A 292 -23.02 24.23 8.03
CA ILE A 292 -22.27 25.46 7.70
C ILE A 292 -20.77 25.15 7.53
N LYS A 293 -20.22 24.23 8.33
CA LYS A 293 -18.83 23.80 8.20
C LYS A 293 -18.58 23.01 6.90
N ILE A 294 -19.56 22.20 6.46
CA ILE A 294 -19.55 21.52 5.15
C ILE A 294 -19.54 22.52 4.00
N ILE A 295 -20.41 23.53 4.02
CA ILE A 295 -20.48 24.56 2.98
C ILE A 295 -19.15 25.30 2.83
N ASN A 296 -18.48 25.61 3.95
CA ASN A 296 -17.20 26.29 3.90
C ASN A 296 -16.09 25.41 3.30
N ILE A 297 -16.03 24.12 3.63
CA ILE A 297 -15.07 23.18 3.03
C ILE A 297 -15.35 23.00 1.52
N ILE A 298 -16.62 22.87 1.12
CA ILE A 298 -17.01 22.74 -0.30
C ILE A 298 -16.74 24.05 -1.08
N LYS A 299 -16.92 25.23 -0.47
CA LYS A 299 -16.58 26.52 -1.09
C LYS A 299 -15.07 26.65 -1.37
N TYR A 300 -14.21 26.17 -0.48
CA TYR A 300 -12.76 26.11 -0.72
C TYR A 300 -12.40 25.19 -1.90
N VAL A 301 -13.20 24.14 -2.13
CA VAL A 301 -13.04 23.22 -3.27
C VAL A 301 -13.55 23.85 -4.57
N ASN A 302 -14.60 24.66 -4.58
CA ASN A 302 -15.08 25.30 -5.83
C ASN A 302 -14.15 26.41 -6.36
N LEU A 303 -13.36 27.07 -5.52
CA LEU A 303 -12.34 28.02 -5.99
C LEU A 303 -11.12 27.33 -6.63
N SER A 304 -10.82 26.10 -6.23
CA SER A 304 -9.72 25.28 -6.79
C SER A 304 -10.20 24.20 -7.78
N GLY A 305 -11.52 23.98 -7.86
CA GLY A 305 -12.16 22.84 -8.49
C GLY A 305 -12.70 23.06 -9.90
N PHE A 306 -12.51 24.25 -10.49
CA PHE A 306 -12.79 24.45 -11.92
C PHE A 306 -11.86 23.61 -12.82
N ILE A 307 -10.74 23.12 -12.28
CA ILE A 307 -9.82 22.18 -12.96
C ILE A 307 -10.24 20.71 -12.73
N ILE A 308 -10.96 20.39 -11.66
CA ILE A 308 -11.31 19.01 -11.28
C ILE A 308 -12.63 18.56 -11.93
N TYR A 309 -13.54 19.49 -12.25
CA TYR A 309 -14.84 19.14 -12.85
C TYR A 309 -14.72 18.51 -14.25
N ILE A 310 -13.61 18.76 -14.97
CA ILE A 310 -13.33 18.12 -16.27
C ILE A 310 -12.82 16.67 -16.09
N PHE A 311 -12.23 16.31 -14.94
CA PHE A 311 -11.62 14.99 -14.74
C PHE A 311 -12.58 13.90 -14.27
N PHE A 312 -13.73 14.25 -13.69
CA PHE A 312 -14.63 13.29 -13.03
C PHE A 312 -15.94 12.97 -13.77
N TYR A 313 -16.28 13.67 -14.86
CA TYR A 313 -17.49 13.36 -15.61
C TYR A 313 -17.39 12.06 -16.45
N THR A 314 -16.18 11.50 -16.60
CA THR A 314 -15.92 10.21 -17.26
C THR A 314 -16.04 8.98 -16.35
N TYR A 315 -16.05 9.13 -15.01
CA TYR A 315 -16.01 7.98 -14.08
C TYR A 315 -17.37 7.63 -13.44
N LYS A 316 -18.49 8.19 -13.94
CA LYS A 316 -19.82 8.00 -13.34
C LYS A 316 -20.80 7.21 -14.23
N ILE A 317 -20.33 6.24 -15.00
CA ILE A 317 -21.20 5.21 -15.60
C ILE A 317 -20.54 3.84 -15.44
N THR A 318 -20.76 3.19 -14.29
CA THR A 318 -21.17 1.77 -14.16
C THR A 318 -21.07 1.32 -12.71
N PHE A 319 -22.14 1.56 -11.95
CA PHE A 319 -22.59 0.65 -10.89
C PHE A 319 -24.11 0.83 -10.78
N HIS A 320 -24.84 0.05 -11.57
CA HIS A 320 -26.20 -0.36 -11.25
C HIS A 320 -26.44 -1.72 -11.91
N VAL A 321 -26.74 -2.70 -11.02
CA VAL A 321 -27.17 -4.09 -11.25
C VAL A 321 -26.08 -5.07 -11.66
#